data_AF-A0A7V0UB72-F1
#
_entry.id   AF-A0A7V0UB72-F1
#
_cell.length_a   1.000
_cell.length_b   1.000
_cell.length_c   1.000
_cell.angle_alpha   90.00
_cell.angle_beta   90.00
_cell.angle_gamma   90.00
#
_symmetry.space_group_name_H-M   'P 1'
#
loop_
_entity.id
_entity.type
_entity.pdbx_description
1 polymer ?
#
loop_
_entity_poly.entity_id
_entity_poly.type
_entity_poly.pdbx_seq_one_letter_code
_entity_poly.pdbx_strand_id
1 'polypeptide(L)'
;MGIKEKIKEIYEKKYKLLLLIPLTLLFIAIIINIAHVANTGDIINKGVSLGGGTSITVYTDANYKDVEAFLKNEYGAANVDVKNIAGQQGFIVDGASEINSEELLQKIFSITGELAEENYSMEKTGESLGKSFFQEIFRAILVAFLFMGFVVFLYFGHGTKAKVLSF
;
A
#
# COMPACT_ATOMS: atom_id res chain seq x y z
N MET A 1 41.30 -27.43 3.18
CA MET A 1 40.68 -26.09 3.10
C MET A 1 39.19 -26.24 3.35
N GLY A 2 38.73 -25.82 4.53
CA GLY A 2 37.35 -25.98 4.96
C GLY A 2 36.40 -25.13 4.14
N ILE A 3 35.11 -25.51 4.08
CA ILE A 3 34.06 -24.77 3.37
C ILE A 3 34.04 -23.29 3.80
N LYS A 4 34.25 -23.01 5.10
CA LYS A 4 34.33 -21.65 5.66
C LYS A 4 35.47 -20.82 5.07
N GLU A 5 36.64 -21.42 4.88
CA GLU A 5 37.82 -20.73 4.31
C GLU A 5 37.60 -20.41 2.83
N LYS A 6 36.98 -21.32 2.07
CA LYS A 6 36.64 -21.08 0.65
C LYS A 6 35.62 -19.96 0.48
N ILE A 7 34.60 -19.90 1.34
CA ILE A 7 33.58 -18.82 1.30
C ILE A 7 34.21 -17.47 1.63
N LYS A 8 35.06 -17.41 2.67
CA LYS A 8 35.78 -16.19 3.06
C LYS A 8 36.65 -15.68 1.91
N GLU A 9 37.40 -16.57 1.26
CA GLU A 9 38.28 -16.19 0.16
C GLU A 9 37.51 -15.67 -1.06
N ILE A 10 36.33 -16.23 -1.37
CA ILE A 10 35.45 -15.73 -2.44
C ILE A 10 34.88 -14.35 -2.09
N TYR A 11 34.44 -14.16 -0.84
CA TYR A 11 33.94 -12.87 -0.38
C TYR A 11 35.01 -11.77 -0.47
N GLU A 12 36.23 -12.05 0.02
CA GLU A 12 37.33 -11.07 0.04
C GLU A 12 37.91 -10.79 -1.35
N LYS A 13 38.07 -11.83 -2.20
CA LYS A 13 38.69 -11.65 -3.53
C LYS A 13 37.70 -11.23 -4.62
N LYS A 14 36.40 -11.54 -4.49
CA LYS A 14 35.39 -11.34 -5.55
C LYS A 14 34.16 -10.55 -5.10
N TYR A 15 34.28 -9.67 -4.11
CA TYR A 15 33.14 -8.86 -3.62
C TYR A 15 32.39 -8.09 -4.72
N LYS A 16 33.10 -7.56 -5.74
CA LYS A 16 32.47 -6.86 -6.89
C LYS A 16 31.58 -7.80 -7.73
N LEU A 17 32.00 -9.05 -7.91
CA LEU A 17 31.20 -10.06 -8.59
C LEU A 17 30.01 -10.48 -7.72
N LEU A 18 30.19 -10.51 -6.40
CA LEU A 18 29.11 -10.79 -5.45
C LEU A 18 28.04 -9.69 -5.45
N LEU A 19 28.42 -8.43 -5.69
CA LEU A 19 27.51 -7.28 -5.88
C LEU A 19 26.69 -7.39 -7.17
N LEU A 20 27.18 -8.10 -8.18
CA LEU A 20 26.42 -8.33 -9.41
C LEU A 20 25.13 -9.12 -9.13
N ILE A 21 25.13 -10.03 -8.15
CA ILE A 21 23.95 -10.84 -7.81
C ILE A 21 22.76 -9.98 -7.36
N PRO A 22 22.84 -9.15 -6.29
CA PRO A 22 21.73 -8.28 -5.90
C PRO A 22 21.40 -7.24 -6.99
N LEU A 23 22.38 -6.78 -7.76
CA LEU A 23 22.13 -5.86 -8.88
C LEU A 23 21.29 -6.51 -9.98
N THR A 24 21.59 -7.76 -10.33
CA THR A 24 20.83 -8.51 -11.34
C THR A 24 19.43 -8.82 -10.83
N LEU A 25 19.30 -9.17 -9.55
CA LEU A 25 18.02 -9.37 -8.89
C LEU A 25 17.16 -8.11 -8.91
N LEU A 26 17.77 -6.94 -8.70
CA LEU A 26 17.10 -5.64 -8.80
C LEU A 26 16.57 -5.40 -10.22
N PHE A 27 17.37 -5.65 -11.26
CA PHE A 27 16.91 -5.53 -12.65
C PHE A 27 15.74 -6.46 -12.96
N ILE A 28 15.82 -7.73 -12.51
CA ILE A 28 14.72 -8.69 -12.68
C ILE A 28 13.45 -8.18 -12.00
N ALA A 29 13.54 -7.67 -10.77
CA ALA A 29 12.41 -7.11 -10.06
C ALA A 29 11.79 -5.92 -10.80
N ILE A 30 12.61 -5.00 -11.32
CA ILE A 30 12.12 -3.85 -12.11
C ILE A 30 11.37 -4.33 -13.36
N ILE A 31 11.92 -5.31 -14.10
CA ILE A 31 11.28 -5.85 -15.31
C ILE A 31 9.92 -6.47 -14.98
N ILE A 32 9.84 -7.27 -13.91
CA ILE A 32 8.58 -7.89 -13.47
C ILE A 32 7.54 -6.81 -13.14
N ASN A 33 7.94 -5.75 -12.44
CA ASN A 33 7.04 -4.64 -12.10
C ASN A 33 6.54 -3.89 -13.35
N ILE A 34 7.42 -3.60 -14.30
CA ILE A 34 7.03 -2.94 -15.56
C ILE A 34 6.03 -3.81 -16.35
N ALA A 35 6.30 -5.11 -16.45
CA ALA A 35 5.39 -6.04 -17.13
C ALA A 35 4.04 -6.14 -16.41
N HIS A 36 4.01 -6.08 -15.08
CA HIS A 36 2.77 -6.04 -14.30
C HIS A 36 1.96 -4.77 -14.61
N VAL A 37 2.59 -3.59 -14.59
CA VAL A 37 1.95 -2.30 -14.95
C VAL A 37 1.36 -2.34 -16.35
N ALA A 38 2.08 -2.91 -17.33
CA ALA A 38 1.61 -2.98 -18.71
C ALA A 38 0.36 -3.85 -18.88
N ASN A 39 0.19 -4.89 -18.06
CA ASN A 39 -0.94 -5.81 -18.12
C ASN A 39 -2.13 -5.35 -17.25
N THR A 40 -1.84 -4.77 -16.08
CA THR A 40 -2.86 -4.43 -15.07
C THR A 40 -3.25 -2.94 -15.11
N GLY A 41 -2.49 -2.10 -15.81
CA GLY A 41 -2.74 -0.66 -15.93
C GLY A 41 -2.31 0.17 -14.71
N ASP A 42 -2.00 -0.47 -13.58
CA ASP A 42 -1.58 0.16 -12.34
C ASP A 42 -0.32 -0.51 -11.75
N ILE A 43 0.49 0.28 -11.04
CA ILE A 43 1.75 -0.16 -10.39
C ILE A 43 1.48 -1.03 -9.16
N ILE A 44 0.36 -0.78 -8.49
CA ILE A 44 -0.06 -1.46 -7.27
C ILE A 44 -1.58 -1.61 -7.37
N ASN A 45 -2.13 -2.77 -7.02
CA ASN A 45 -3.56 -2.91 -6.78
C ASN A 45 -3.95 -1.96 -5.64
N LYS A 46 -4.59 -0.84 -5.99
CA LYS A 46 -5.00 0.17 -5.02
C LYS A 46 -6.20 -0.38 -4.27
N GLY A 47 -6.00 -0.76 -3.01
CA GLY A 47 -7.14 -1.03 -2.13
C GLY A 47 -7.96 0.23 -1.89
N VAL A 48 -9.11 0.06 -1.26
CA VAL A 48 -10.08 1.11 -0.88
C VAL A 48 -9.46 2.34 -0.21
N SER A 49 -8.39 2.16 0.56
CA SER A 49 -7.67 3.26 1.23
C SER A 49 -6.74 4.07 0.30
N LEU A 50 -6.35 3.53 -0.86
CA LEU A 50 -5.39 4.14 -1.80
C LEU A 50 -6.04 4.57 -3.12
N GLY A 51 -7.12 3.91 -3.53
CA GLY A 51 -7.89 4.22 -4.74
C GLY A 51 -9.03 5.23 -4.53
N GLY A 52 -9.45 5.41 -3.27
CA GLY A 52 -10.75 6.00 -2.96
C GLY A 52 -11.81 4.91 -2.79
N GLY A 53 -13.04 5.29 -2.44
CA GLY A 53 -14.08 4.31 -2.17
C GLY A 53 -15.28 4.82 -1.38
N THR A 54 -16.15 3.90 -1.01
CA THR A 54 -17.26 4.15 -0.09
C THR A 54 -16.93 3.50 1.24
N SER A 55 -17.01 4.26 2.33
CA SER A 55 -16.96 3.74 3.69
C SER A 55 -18.38 3.74 4.27
N ILE A 56 -18.87 2.58 4.67
CA ILE A 56 -20.19 2.42 5.29
C ILE A 56 -19.97 1.97 6.73
N THR A 57 -20.29 2.84 7.68
CA THR A 57 -20.29 2.53 9.11
C THR A 57 -21.66 2.03 9.50
N VAL A 58 -21.73 0.87 10.16
CA VAL A 58 -22.97 0.23 10.58
C VAL A 58 -22.89 -0.11 12.06
N TYR A 59 -23.86 0.36 12.84
CA TYR A 59 -24.03 0.04 14.25
C TYR A 59 -25.05 -1.09 14.39
N THR A 60 -24.57 -2.27 14.77
CA THR A 60 -25.40 -3.47 14.88
C THR A 60 -24.73 -4.50 15.79
N ASP A 61 -25.55 -5.35 16.40
CA ASP A 61 -25.11 -6.47 17.21
C ASP A 61 -24.64 -7.66 16.36
N ALA A 62 -24.81 -7.58 15.03
CA ALA A 62 -24.40 -8.62 14.10
C ALA A 62 -22.87 -8.83 14.13
N ASN A 63 -22.46 -10.08 13.96
CA ASN A 63 -21.06 -10.46 13.97
C ASN A 63 -20.36 -10.00 12.69
N TYR A 64 -19.42 -9.06 12.83
CA TYR A 64 -18.66 -8.49 11.71
C TYR A 64 -17.94 -9.55 10.85
N LYS A 65 -17.58 -10.71 11.42
CA LYS A 65 -16.87 -11.78 10.71
C LYS A 65 -17.73 -12.46 9.64
N ASP A 66 -19.04 -12.56 9.88
CA ASP A 66 -19.97 -13.19 8.94
C ASP A 66 -20.20 -12.26 7.74
N VAL A 67 -20.28 -10.95 8.02
CA VAL A 67 -20.34 -9.89 6.99
C VAL A 67 -19.04 -9.83 6.19
N GLU A 68 -17.89 -9.89 6.85
CA GLU A 68 -16.58 -9.92 6.21
C GLU A 68 -16.43 -11.11 5.26
N ALA A 69 -16.78 -12.32 5.71
CA ALA A 69 -16.68 -13.53 4.91
C ALA A 69 -17.59 -13.48 3.67
N PHE A 70 -18.81 -12.97 3.82
CA PHE A 70 -19.75 -12.81 2.71
C PHE A 70 -19.25 -11.80 1.68
N LEU A 71 -18.88 -10.60 2.11
CA LEU A 71 -18.48 -9.53 1.20
C LEU A 71 -17.15 -9.84 0.49
N LYS A 72 -16.22 -10.51 1.17
CA LYS A 72 -14.97 -10.97 0.53
C LYS A 72 -15.18 -12.07 -0.51
N ASN A 73 -16.21 -12.89 -0.35
CA ASN A 73 -16.58 -13.91 -1.34
C ASN A 73 -17.22 -13.27 -2.58
N GLU A 74 -18.08 -12.26 -2.37
CA GLU A 74 -18.82 -11.62 -3.47
C GLU A 74 -17.96 -10.64 -4.28
N TYR A 75 -17.17 -9.79 -3.61
CA TYR A 75 -16.42 -8.71 -4.26
C TYR A 75 -14.90 -8.94 -4.32
N GLY A 76 -14.40 -9.97 -3.63
CA GLY A 76 -12.98 -10.27 -3.52
C GLY A 76 -12.28 -9.45 -2.42
N ALA A 77 -11.32 -10.08 -1.74
CA ALA A 77 -10.64 -9.51 -0.57
C ALA A 77 -9.81 -8.24 -0.83
N ALA A 78 -9.52 -7.91 -2.09
CA ALA A 78 -8.79 -6.69 -2.45
C ALA A 78 -9.70 -5.45 -2.55
N ASN A 79 -11.01 -5.66 -2.74
CA ASN A 79 -11.97 -4.62 -3.07
C ASN A 79 -12.87 -4.25 -1.91
N VAL A 80 -12.95 -5.10 -0.88
CA VAL A 80 -13.74 -4.85 0.32
C VAL A 80 -12.92 -5.16 1.57
N ASP A 81 -12.89 -4.21 2.50
CA ASP A 81 -12.29 -4.37 3.82
C ASP A 81 -13.36 -4.14 4.89
N VAL A 82 -13.40 -4.99 5.92
CA VAL A 82 -14.38 -4.91 7.00
C VAL A 82 -13.66 -4.82 8.34
N LYS A 83 -13.90 -3.73 9.06
CA LYS A 83 -13.23 -3.42 10.34
C LYS A 83 -14.25 -3.37 11.45
N ASN A 84 -13.87 -3.85 12.64
CA ASN A 84 -14.69 -3.72 13.84
C ASN A 84 -14.46 -2.34 14.50
N ILE A 85 -15.53 -1.74 15.02
CA ILE A 85 -15.45 -0.49 15.79
C ILE A 85 -15.08 -0.82 17.25
N ALA A 86 -13.86 -0.47 17.66
CA ALA A 86 -13.41 -0.72 19.02
C ALA A 86 -14.26 0.07 20.05
N GLY A 87 -14.99 -0.64 20.91
CA GLY A 87 -15.76 -0.07 22.02
C GLY A 87 -17.27 0.09 21.77
N GLN A 88 -17.77 -0.25 20.57
CA GLN A 88 -19.19 -0.28 20.22
C GLN A 88 -19.51 -1.53 19.39
N GLN A 89 -20.75 -2.03 19.45
CA GLN A 89 -21.22 -3.09 18.55
C GLN A 89 -21.50 -2.48 17.17
N GLY A 90 -20.57 -2.70 16.24
CA GLY A 90 -20.66 -2.20 14.88
C GLY A 90 -19.41 -2.52 14.05
N PHE A 91 -19.50 -2.25 12.76
CA PHE A 91 -18.43 -2.48 11.80
C PHE A 91 -18.41 -1.40 10.72
N ILE A 92 -17.24 -1.22 10.11
CA ILE A 92 -17.00 -0.33 8.98
C ILE A 92 -16.69 -1.20 7.77
N VAL A 93 -17.41 -0.99 6.67
CA VAL A 93 -17.17 -1.62 5.38
C VAL A 93 -16.60 -0.58 4.44
N ASP A 94 -15.34 -0.77 4.06
CA ASP A 94 -14.70 0.03 3.02
C ASP A 94 -14.80 -0.74 1.70
N GLY A 95 -15.52 -0.20 0.72
CA GLY A 95 -15.66 -0.74 -0.63
C GLY A 95 -14.89 0.11 -1.65
N ALA A 96 -14.29 -0.56 -2.64
CA ALA A 96 -13.57 0.10 -3.73
C ALA A 96 -14.51 0.98 -4.55
N SER A 97 -13.95 2.00 -5.20
CA SER A 97 -14.78 2.98 -5.92
C SER A 97 -15.55 2.39 -7.11
N GLU A 98 -15.12 1.25 -7.65
CA GLU A 98 -15.88 0.57 -8.71
C GLU A 98 -17.19 -0.05 -8.19
N ILE A 99 -17.33 -0.24 -6.88
CA ILE A 99 -18.52 -0.81 -6.25
C ILE A 99 -19.54 0.29 -6.03
N ASN A 100 -20.77 0.08 -6.52
CA ASN A 100 -21.88 0.98 -6.28
C ASN A 100 -22.22 1.02 -4.78
N SER A 101 -22.22 2.22 -4.19
CA SER A 101 -22.43 2.42 -2.75
C SER A 101 -23.82 1.98 -2.28
N GLU A 102 -24.85 2.20 -3.11
CA GLU A 102 -26.22 1.82 -2.81
C GLU A 102 -26.41 0.30 -2.92
N GLU A 103 -25.76 -0.36 -3.88
CA GLU A 103 -25.73 -1.82 -3.99
C GLU A 103 -25.03 -2.46 -2.79
N LEU A 104 -23.87 -1.92 -2.39
CA LEU A 104 -23.12 -2.39 -1.23
C LEU A 104 -23.96 -2.27 0.06
N LEU A 105 -24.69 -1.16 0.22
CA LEU A 105 -25.60 -0.95 1.35
C LEU A 105 -26.73 -1.99 1.37
N GLN A 106 -27.36 -2.28 0.22
CA GLN A 106 -28.40 -3.31 0.13
C GLN A 106 -27.88 -4.69 0.50
N LYS A 107 -26.66 -5.03 0.10
CA LYS A 107 -26.01 -6.29 0.47
C LYS A 107 -25.75 -6.38 1.97
N ILE A 108 -25.31 -5.29 2.59
CA ILE A 108 -25.13 -5.24 4.04
C ILE A 108 -26.47 -5.43 4.77
N PHE A 109 -27.55 -4.80 4.30
CA PHE A 109 -28.90 -4.96 4.87
C PHE A 109 -29.45 -6.38 4.70
N SER A 110 -29.07 -7.09 3.63
CA SER A 110 -29.48 -8.50 3.46
C SER A 110 -28.94 -9.44 4.55
N ILE A 111 -27.83 -9.07 5.21
CA ILE A 111 -27.19 -9.86 6.27
C ILE A 111 -27.56 -9.33 7.66
N THR A 112 -27.66 -8.01 7.81
CA THR A 112 -27.87 -7.34 9.10
C THR A 112 -29.33 -7.04 9.42
N GLY A 113 -30.24 -7.19 8.45
CA GLY A 113 -31.61 -6.71 8.50
C GLY A 113 -31.71 -5.25 8.06
N GLU A 114 -32.93 -4.76 7.82
CA GLU A 114 -33.15 -3.33 7.57
C GLU A 114 -32.79 -2.53 8.83
N LEU A 115 -31.86 -1.58 8.67
CA LEU A 115 -31.41 -0.70 9.74
C LEU A 115 -32.01 0.69 9.54
N ALA A 116 -32.44 1.32 10.64
CA ALA A 116 -32.87 2.71 10.62
C ALA A 116 -31.70 3.63 10.19
N GLU A 117 -32.01 4.77 9.57
CA GLU A 117 -30.99 5.73 9.08
C GLU A 117 -30.05 6.26 10.17
N GLU A 118 -30.45 6.19 11.43
CA GLU A 118 -29.61 6.53 12.59
C GLU A 118 -28.52 5.49 12.90
N ASN A 119 -28.66 4.26 12.39
CA ASN A 119 -27.76 3.14 12.67
C ASN A 119 -26.76 2.86 11.55
N TYR A 120 -26.75 3.67 10.48
CA TYR A 120 -25.71 3.60 9.46
C TYR A 120 -25.27 4.99 8.99
N SER A 121 -24.01 5.11 8.60
CA SER A 121 -23.45 6.31 8.00
C SER A 121 -22.66 5.92 6.75
N MET A 122 -22.85 6.67 5.67
CA MET A 122 -22.16 6.45 4.41
C MET A 122 -21.30 7.65 4.06
N GLU A 123 -20.00 7.42 3.95
CA GLU A 123 -19.02 8.40 3.49
C GLU A 123 -18.48 7.97 2.13
N LYS A 124 -18.66 8.81 1.10
CA LYS A 124 -18.05 8.60 -0.21
C LYS A 124 -16.77 9.42 -0.33
N THR A 125 -15.63 8.75 -0.41
CA THR A 125 -14.37 9.37 -0.81
C THR A 125 -14.26 9.30 -2.32
N GLY A 126 -14.26 10.47 -2.98
CA GLY A 126 -14.14 10.53 -4.44
C GLY A 126 -12.82 9.94 -4.94
N GLU A 127 -12.87 9.14 -5.99
CA GLU A 127 -11.72 8.56 -6.70
C GLU A 127 -10.64 9.59 -7.03
N SER A 128 -11.07 10.80 -7.43
CA SER A 128 -10.16 11.89 -7.77
C SER A 128 -9.34 12.36 -6.57
N LEU A 129 -9.91 12.31 -5.35
CA LEU A 129 -9.23 12.68 -4.13
C LEU A 129 -8.21 11.61 -3.72
N GLY A 130 -8.61 10.33 -3.74
CA GLY A 130 -7.72 9.21 -3.44
C GLY A 130 -6.52 9.13 -4.42
N LYS A 131 -6.80 9.27 -5.71
CA LYS A 131 -5.76 9.30 -6.75
C LYS A 131 -4.80 10.47 -6.59
N SER A 132 -5.30 11.67 -6.28
CA SER A 132 -4.46 12.86 -6.07
C SER A 132 -3.58 12.70 -4.84
N PHE A 133 -4.15 12.21 -3.73
CA PHE A 133 -3.41 11.91 -2.50
C PHE A 133 -2.29 10.89 -2.74
N PHE A 134 -2.56 9.81 -3.48
CA PHE A 134 -1.55 8.81 -3.82
C PHE A 134 -0.42 9.42 -4.68
N GLN A 135 -0.76 10.23 -5.68
CA GLN A 135 0.23 10.92 -6.52
C GLN A 135 1.10 11.89 -5.70
N GLU A 136 0.49 12.62 -4.77
CA GLU A 136 1.20 13.54 -3.86
C GLU A 136 2.16 12.79 -2.94
N ILE A 137 1.72 11.68 -2.31
CA ILE A 137 2.59 10.82 -1.49
C ILE A 137 3.77 10.33 -2.32
N PHE A 138 3.52 9.80 -3.51
CA PHE A 138 4.57 9.24 -4.36
C PHE A 138 5.59 10.31 -4.74
N ARG A 139 5.12 11.52 -5.12
CA ARG A 139 5.99 12.67 -5.38
C ARG A 139 6.78 13.07 -4.12
N ALA A 140 6.15 13.11 -2.95
CA ALA A 140 6.81 13.46 -1.69
C ALA A 140 7.92 12.47 -1.33
N ILE A 141 7.68 11.16 -1.47
CA ILE A 141 8.69 10.11 -1.23
C ILE A 141 9.87 10.24 -2.18
N LEU A 142 9.62 10.48 -3.47
CA LEU A 142 10.69 10.70 -4.46
C LEU A 142 11.55 11.91 -4.10
N VAL A 143 10.90 13.02 -3.76
CA VAL A 143 11.59 14.24 -3.33
C VAL A 143 12.40 13.95 -2.05
N ALA A 144 11.82 13.29 -1.05
CA ALA A 144 12.50 12.91 0.18
C ALA A 144 13.74 12.03 -0.09
N PHE A 145 13.64 11.06 -1.00
CA PHE A 145 14.77 10.21 -1.36
C PHE A 145 15.91 10.99 -2.04
N LEU A 146 15.57 11.91 -2.94
CA LEU A 146 16.55 12.81 -3.55
C LEU A 146 17.22 13.71 -2.51
N PHE A 147 16.45 14.29 -1.59
CA PHE A 147 16.99 15.10 -0.50
C PHE A 147 17.86 14.30 0.46
N MET A 148 17.49 13.06 0.80
CA MET A 148 18.34 12.17 1.61
C MET A 148 19.68 11.90 0.92
N GLY A 149 19.65 11.55 -0.37
CA GLY A 149 20.86 11.38 -1.17
C GLY A 149 21.70 12.66 -1.23
N PHE A 150 21.05 13.80 -1.40
CA PHE A 150 21.70 15.11 -1.41
C PHE A 150 22.36 15.44 -0.06
N VAL A 151 21.68 15.19 1.07
CA VAL A 151 22.24 15.40 2.42
C VAL A 151 23.45 14.51 2.66
N VAL A 152 23.39 13.23 2.28
CA VAL A 152 24.53 12.31 2.38
C VAL A 152 25.69 12.79 1.50
N PHE A 153 25.40 13.26 0.29
CA PHE A 153 26.40 13.86 -0.59
C PHE A 153 27.01 15.13 0.00
N LEU A 154 26.25 16.01 0.64
CA LEU A 154 26.79 17.20 1.31
C LEU A 154 27.68 16.84 2.50
N TYR A 155 27.29 15.83 3.29
CA TYR A 155 28.01 15.45 4.51
C TYR A 155 29.29 14.64 4.21
N PHE A 156 29.22 13.69 3.27
CA PHE A 156 30.31 12.74 2.97
C PHE A 156 30.99 12.99 1.61
N GLY A 157 30.41 13.82 0.76
CA GLY A 157 31.01 14.17 -0.52
C GLY A 157 32.32 14.92 -0.31
N HIS A 158 33.38 14.43 -0.94
CA HIS A 158 34.72 15.05 -0.89
C HIS A 158 34.73 16.51 -1.39
N GLY A 159 33.72 16.90 -2.18
CA GLY A 159 33.59 18.23 -2.74
C GLY A 159 32.35 18.97 -2.23
N THR A 160 32.56 19.91 -1.31
CA THR A 160 31.76 21.15 -1.22
C THR A 160 32.64 22.39 -1.50
N LYS A 161 33.88 22.17 -1.97
CA LYS A 161 35.11 22.95 -1.72
C LYS A 161 35.35 23.13 -0.21
N ALA A 162 35.75 22.04 0.46
CA ALA A 162 36.15 21.93 1.87
C ALA A 162 35.16 22.54 2.89
N LYS A 163 34.02 21.88 3.15
CA LYS A 163 33.17 22.09 4.35
C LYS A 163 33.00 23.57 4.73
N VAL A 164 32.36 24.39 3.88
CA VAL A 164 32.09 25.82 4.17
C VAL A 164 33.39 26.70 4.28
N LEU A 165 34.57 26.15 3.99
CA LEU A 165 35.98 26.61 4.11
C LEU A 165 36.66 26.41 5.49
N SER A 166 35.99 26.77 6.58
CA SER A 166 36.32 26.45 7.97
C SER A 166 35.11 26.96 8.77
N PHE A 167 34.29 26.06 9.32
CA PHE A 167 33.14 26.36 10.19
C PHE A 167 32.21 27.52 9.77
#